data_AF-A0A7C0UPR6-F1
#
_entry.id   AF-A0A7C0UPR6-F1
#
_cell.length_a   1.000
_cell.length_b   1.000
_cell.length_c   1.000
_cell.angle_alpha   90.00
_cell.angle_beta   90.00
_cell.angle_gamma   90.00
#
_symmetry.space_group_name_H-M   'P 1'
#
loop_
_entity.id
_entity.type
_entity.pdbx_description
1 polymer ?
#
loop_
_entity_poly.entity_id
_entity_poly.type
_entity_poly.pdbx_seq_one_letter_code
_entity_poly.pdbx_strand_id
1 'polypeptide(L)'
;MEVIEIPNVFNILLGGSKKKFRCKKVEKEGITLVTCSPVEKKGEILEALGEGEVVFKIDPNTRVAELIDDGGVDRQTIKELDEYIKYFL
;
A
#
# COMPACT_ATOMS: atom_id res chain seq x y z
N MET A 1 -3.83 3.89 -27.23
CA MET A 1 -4.39 4.34 -25.94
C MET A 1 -3.24 4.34 -24.95
N GLU A 2 -2.69 5.51 -24.66
CA GLU A 2 -1.67 5.64 -23.62
C GLU A 2 -2.42 5.73 -22.28
N VAL A 3 -2.30 4.68 -21.48
CA VAL A 3 -2.80 4.68 -20.11
C VAL A 3 -1.86 5.59 -19.33
N ILE A 4 -2.33 6.78 -18.99
CA ILE A 4 -1.64 7.67 -18.05
C ILE A 4 -1.76 7.02 -16.68
N GLU A 5 -0.79 6.17 -16.33
CA GLU A 5 -0.58 5.76 -14.94
C GLU A 5 -0.22 7.05 -14.17
N ILE A 6 -1.16 7.58 -13.40
CA ILE A 6 -0.82 8.45 -12.28
C ILE A 6 -0.47 7.48 -11.16
N PRO A 7 0.81 7.22 -10.86
CA PRO A 7 1.15 6.45 -9.68
C PRO A 7 0.75 7.32 -8.48
N ASN A 8 -0.46 7.10 -7.96
CA ASN A 8 -0.89 7.63 -6.68
C ASN A 8 -0.04 6.93 -5.61
N VAL A 9 1.16 7.45 -5.43
CA VAL A 9 2.10 7.03 -4.40
C VAL A 9 1.83 7.89 -3.18
N PHE A 10 1.43 7.27 -2.08
CA PHE A 10 1.18 7.93 -0.83
C PHE A 10 1.96 7.26 0.29
N ASN A 11 2.44 8.07 1.23
CA ASN A 11 3.19 7.58 2.37
C ASN A 11 2.24 7.51 3.58
N ILE A 12 2.10 6.33 4.16
CA ILE A 12 1.31 6.11 5.37
C ILE A 12 2.27 6.02 6.56
N LEU A 13 1.95 6.78 7.60
CA LEU A 13 2.53 6.65 8.94
C LEU A 13 1.51 5.91 9.80
N LEU A 14 1.82 4.66 10.14
CA LEU A 14 0.94 3.87 11.02
C LEU A 14 1.20 4.28 12.47
N GLY A 15 0.14 4.36 13.28
CA GLY A 15 0.24 4.81 14.67
C GLY A 15 0.87 3.74 15.56
N GLY A 16 0.66 2.46 15.23
CA GLY A 16 1.19 1.31 15.98
C GLY A 16 2.64 0.95 15.65
N SER A 17 3.12 1.26 14.44
CA SER A 17 4.49 0.95 14.02
C SER A 17 5.27 2.22 13.69
N LYS A 18 6.51 2.35 14.19
CA LYS A 18 7.43 3.44 13.76
C LYS A 18 7.83 3.33 12.28
N LYS A 19 7.23 2.40 11.52
CA LYS A 19 7.51 2.12 10.12
C LYS A 19 6.64 3.01 9.25
N LYS A 20 7.24 3.55 8.19
CA LYS A 20 6.50 4.23 7.13
C LYS A 20 6.22 3.22 6.03
N PHE A 21 5.08 3.35 5.38
CA PHE A 21 4.75 2.55 4.21
C PHE A 21 4.60 3.46 3.01
N ARG A 22 5.21 3.09 1.89
CA ARG A 22 4.97 3.71 0.60
C ARG A 22 3.98 2.82 -0.14
N CYS A 23 2.75 3.30 -0.26
CA CYS A 23 1.71 2.62 -1.00
C CYS A 23 1.61 3.16 -2.42
N LYS A 24 1.40 2.27 -3.39
CA LYS A 24 1.17 2.59 -4.79
C LYS A 24 -0.11 1.90 -5.25
N LYS A 25 -1.04 2.65 -5.83
CA LYS A 25 -2.17 2.10 -6.57
C LYS A 25 -1.70 1.72 -7.99
N VAL A 26 -2.00 0.49 -8.43
CA VAL A 26 -1.69 -0.04 -9.75
C VAL A 26 -2.99 -0.58 -10.35
N GLU A 27 -3.35 -0.12 -11.54
CA GLU A 27 -4.50 -0.64 -12.27
C GLU A 27 -3.99 -1.50 -13.43
N LYS A 28 -4.30 -2.81 -13.40
CA LYS A 28 -3.90 -3.77 -14.45
C LYS A 28 -5.11 -4.61 -14.84
N GLU A 29 -5.41 -4.64 -16.14
CA GLU A 29 -6.43 -5.52 -16.72
C GLU A 29 -7.81 -5.44 -16.03
N GLY A 30 -8.19 -4.24 -15.58
CA GLY A 30 -9.47 -4.01 -14.87
C GLY A 30 -9.44 -4.34 -13.38
N ILE A 31 -8.30 -4.75 -12.83
CA ILE A 31 -8.09 -5.00 -11.40
C ILE A 31 -7.32 -3.82 -10.82
N THR A 32 -7.80 -3.28 -9.70
CA THR A 32 -7.07 -2.31 -8.90
C THR A 32 -6.28 -3.05 -7.81
N LEU A 33 -4.97 -2.85 -7.77
CA LEU A 33 -4.09 -3.33 -6.71
C LEU A 33 -3.52 -2.14 -5.94
N VAL A 34 -3.31 -2.30 -4.64
CA VAL A 34 -2.56 -1.38 -3.80
C VAL A 34 -1.39 -2.14 -3.19
N THR A 35 -0.17 -1.75 -3.54
CA THR A 35 1.06 -2.35 -3.03
C THR A 35 1.72 -1.39 -2.05
N CYS A 36 1.93 -1.82 -0.81
CA CYS A 36 2.53 -1.03 0.26
C CYS A 36 3.86 -1.63 0.69
N SER A 37 4.95 -0.96 0.34
CA SER A 37 6.31 -1.38 0.74
C SER A 37 6.73 -0.60 1.99
N PRO A 38 7.29 -1.26 3.02
CA PRO A 38 7.85 -0.56 4.16
C PRO A 38 9.09 0.24 3.74
N VAL A 39 9.14 1.49 4.17
CA VAL A 39 10.21 2.44 3.90
C VAL A 39 10.76 3.01 5.20
N GLU A 40 12.05 3.30 5.20
CA GLU A 40 12.72 4.02 6.27
C GLU A 40 13.21 5.37 5.75
N LYS A 41 13.16 6.39 6.62
CA LYS A 41 13.73 7.70 6.31
C LYS A 41 15.21 7.69 6.67
N LYS A 42 16.09 7.66 5.67
CA LYS A 42 17.54 7.84 5.82
C LYS A 42 17.91 9.23 5.33
N GLY A 43 18.14 10.15 6.27
CA GLY A 43 18.36 11.56 5.97
C GLY A 43 17.10 12.20 5.36
N GLU A 44 17.21 12.73 4.14
CA GLU A 44 16.09 13.34 3.40
C GLU A 44 15.38 12.36 2.44
N ILE A 45 15.88 11.13 2.33
CA ILE A 45 15.41 10.14 1.35
C ILE A 45 14.59 9.06 2.06
N LEU A 46 13.53 8.59 1.41
CA LEU A 46 12.75 7.41 1.82
C LEU A 46 13.22 6.21 1.01
N GLU A 47 13.86 5.25 1.66
CA GLU A 47 14.37 4.02 1.05
C GLU A 47 13.50 2.82 1.45
N ALA A 48 13.25 1.91 0.51
CA ALA A 48 12.57 0.65 0.79
C ALA A 48 13.45 -0.23 1.68
N LEU A 49 12.86 -0.85 2.70
CA LEU A 49 13.59 -1.69 3.65
C LEU A 49 13.98 -3.07 3.07
N GLY A 50 13.58 -3.37 1.83
CA GLY A 50 13.78 -4.69 1.22
C GLY A 50 12.95 -5.80 1.85
N GLU A 51 12.09 -5.47 2.82
CA GLU A 51 11.05 -6.36 3.34
C GLU A 51 9.95 -6.54 2.26
N GLY A 52 9.18 -7.61 2.36
CA GLY A 52 8.11 -7.91 1.41
C GLY A 52 7.08 -6.79 1.31
N GLU A 53 6.41 -6.68 0.16
CA GLU A 53 5.36 -5.70 -0.06
C GLU A 53 4.02 -6.26 0.39
N VAL A 54 3.24 -5.46 1.11
CA VAL A 54 1.85 -5.81 1.41
C VAL A 54 1.03 -5.52 0.15
N VAL A 55 0.29 -6.50 -0.35
CA VAL A 55 -0.50 -6.37 -1.57
C VAL A 55 -1.97 -6.53 -1.25
N PHE A 56 -2.76 -5.51 -1.60
CA PHE A 56 -4.21 -5.52 -1.52
C PHE A 56 -4.82 -5.49 -2.91
N LYS A 57 -5.86 -6.27 -3.13
CA LYS A 57 -6.72 -6.18 -4.30
C LYS A 57 -7.97 -5.40 -3.91
N ILE A 58 -8.27 -4.35 -4.66
CA ILE A 58 -9.42 -3.50 -4.42
C ILE A 58 -10.49 -3.84 -5.44
N ASP A 59 -11.67 -4.19 -4.94
CA ASP A 59 -12.85 -4.28 -5.78
C ASP A 59 -13.38 -2.85 -6.06
N PRO A 60 -13.43 -2.42 -7.34
CA PRO A 60 -13.81 -1.05 -7.68
C PRO A 60 -15.30 -0.74 -7.42
N ASN A 61 -16.15 -1.76 -7.29
CA ASN A 61 -17.59 -1.60 -7.07
C ASN A 61 -17.94 -1.52 -5.58
N THR A 62 -17.27 -2.34 -4.78
CA THR A 62 -17.57 -2.50 -3.34
C THR A 62 -16.56 -1.77 -2.44
N ARG A 63 -15.44 -1.29 -3.00
CA ARG A 63 -14.31 -0.68 -2.27
C ARG A 63 -13.74 -1.58 -1.17
N VAL A 64 -13.97 -2.89 -1.29
CA VAL A 64 -13.40 -3.87 -0.37
C VAL A 64 -11.95 -4.11 -0.76
N ALA A 65 -11.05 -3.98 0.21
CA ALA A 65 -9.66 -4.39 0.08
C ALA A 65 -9.51 -5.85 0.53
N GLU A 66 -9.09 -6.71 -0.37
CA GLU A 66 -8.74 -8.11 -0.11
C GLU A 66 -7.23 -8.22 0.00
N LEU A 67 -6.73 -8.74 1.12
CA LEU A 67 -5.30 -8.98 1.30
C LEU A 67 -4.86 -10.16 0.41
N ILE A 68 -3.89 -9.91 -0.46
CA ILE A 68 -3.28 -10.90 -1.36
C ILE A 68 -1.95 -11.40 -0.78
N ASP A 69 -1.14 -10.48 -0.26
CA ASP A 69 0.17 -10.79 0.34
C ASP A 69 0.39 -9.87 1.55
N ASP A 70 0.87 -10.43 2.65
CA ASP A 70 1.18 -9.67 3.86
C ASP A 70 2.63 -9.14 3.89
N GLY A 71 3.47 -9.53 2.94
CA GLY A 71 4.86 -9.06 2.86
C GLY A 71 5.69 -9.39 4.11
N GLY A 72 5.22 -10.30 4.98
CA GLY A 72 5.82 -10.61 6.27
C GLY A 72 5.60 -9.55 7.36
N VAL A 73 4.67 -8.61 7.19
CA VAL A 73 4.33 -7.62 8.22
C VAL A 73 3.35 -8.18 9.24
N ASP A 74 3.35 -7.63 10.45
CA ASP A 74 2.47 -8.09 11.52
C ASP A 74 0.99 -7.76 11.25
N ARG A 75 0.09 -8.55 11.85
CA ARG A 75 -1.37 -8.40 11.64
C ARG A 75 -1.93 -7.04 12.06
N GLN A 76 -1.29 -6.32 12.98
CA GLN A 76 -1.76 -5.00 13.39
C GLN A 76 -1.46 -3.99 12.30
N THR A 77 -0.25 -4.01 11.75
CA THR A 77 0.15 -3.22 10.57
C THR A 77 -0.80 -3.45 9.39
N ILE A 78 -1.15 -4.70 9.08
CA ILE A 78 -2.10 -5.03 7.99
C ILE A 78 -3.46 -4.38 8.22
N LYS A 79 -3.99 -4.43 9.46
CA LYS A 79 -5.28 -3.83 9.80
C LYS A 79 -5.26 -2.31 9.63
N GLU A 80 -4.22 -1.64 10.13
CA GLU A 80 -4.10 -0.19 9.97
C GLU A 80 -3.98 0.21 8.48
N LEU A 81 -3.27 -0.59 7.67
CA LEU A 81 -3.20 -0.40 6.22
C LEU A 81 -4.57 -0.59 5.54
N ASP A 82 -5.29 -1.66 5.87
CA ASP A 82 -6.63 -1.95 5.35
C ASP A 82 -7.62 -0.80 5.66
N GLU A 83 -7.61 -0.29 6.91
CA GLU A 83 -8.42 0.86 7.29
C GLU A 83 -8.05 2.10 6.48
N TYR A 84 -6.76 2.42 6.37
CA TYR A 84 -6.30 3.58 5.58
C TYR A 84 -6.72 3.47 4.10
N ILE A 85 -6.54 2.30 3.50
CA ILE A 85 -6.88 2.06 2.09
C ILE A 85 -8.38 2.24 1.86
N LYS A 86 -9.23 1.75 2.78
CA LYS A 86 -10.69 1.95 2.74
C LYS A 86 -11.11 3.42 2.87
N TYR A 87 -10.39 4.23 3.65
CA TYR A 87 -10.68 5.66 3.77
C TYR A 87 -10.22 6.48 2.56
N PHE A 88 -9.16 6.07 1.87
CA PHE A 88 -8.53 6.83 0.79
C PHE A 88 -9.10 6.53 -0.60
N LEU A 89 -9.85 5.42 -0.77
CA LEU A 89 -10.46 4.97 -2.04
C LEU A 89 -11.99 5.12 -2.01
#